data_AF-A0A7X2NKA8-F1
#
_entry.id   AF-A0A7X2NKA8-F1
#
_cell.length_a   1.000
_cell.length_b   1.000
_cell.length_c   1.000
_cell.angle_alpha   90.00
_cell.angle_beta   90.00
_cell.angle_gamma   90.00
#
_symmetry.space_group_name_H-M   'P 1'
#
loop_
_entity.id
_entity.type
_entity.pdbx_description
1 polymer ?
#
loop_
_entity_poly.entity_id
_entity_poly.type
_entity_poly.pdbx_seq_one_letter_code
_entity_poly.pdbx_strand_id
1 'polypeptide(L)'
;MKKRFLMVATAAAMTMMMSMTALAAPFGNWQNNDTGWWWQRNNGSYPANEWKWIDGNGDGTAESYYFDVNGYLATNTAVDGYSVNADGAWTVDGVVQTRPVALDLGDEVMAAQTQMQTATDGAVMDGKSVEQIVVNPELVNTMAAGGTDYFSNKTIIEQGTWGPTYSVQYNNATLRIESGTDNWVNSIYGPAKVLLNNIPETGIELNAFYDNTGYESVSTARNVMASTGRSDSIFGLPTGSYRMGWGNAGKRHFEILLTAGNDGQWYIYPDSPVFMN
;
A
#
# COMPACT_ATOMS: atom_id res chain seq x y z
N MET A 1 -36.64 -8.44 42.02
CA MET A 1 -37.36 -7.96 40.82
C MET A 1 -36.33 -7.51 39.80
N LYS A 2 -36.23 -8.19 38.66
CA LYS A 2 -35.31 -7.85 37.56
C LYS A 2 -35.79 -6.56 36.91
N LYS A 3 -34.98 -5.50 36.87
CA LYS A 3 -35.29 -4.28 36.12
C LYS A 3 -34.40 -4.22 34.87
N ARG A 4 -35.05 -4.40 33.73
CA ARG A 4 -34.50 -4.17 32.39
C ARG A 4 -34.66 -2.70 32.03
N PHE A 5 -33.62 -2.18 31.38
CA PHE A 5 -33.55 -1.14 30.34
C PHE A 5 -34.53 0.04 30.36
N LEU A 6 -33.98 1.26 30.45
CA LEU A 6 -34.36 2.48 29.72
C LEU A 6 -33.14 3.43 29.78
N MET A 7 -32.40 3.63 28.69
CA MET A 7 -32.68 4.54 27.56
C MET A 7 -32.30 5.99 27.89
N VAL A 8 -31.24 6.51 27.26
CA VAL A 8 -31.22 7.88 26.72
C VAL A 8 -30.34 7.88 25.46
N ALA A 9 -31.00 7.78 24.30
CA ALA A 9 -30.46 8.33 23.07
C ALA A 9 -30.54 9.85 23.20
N THR A 10 -29.41 10.54 23.19
CA THR A 10 -29.37 11.99 22.96
C THR A 10 -28.77 12.23 21.60
N ALA A 11 -29.65 12.38 20.61
CA ALA A 11 -29.33 13.01 19.35
C ALA A 11 -29.07 14.50 19.64
N ALA A 12 -27.80 14.86 19.81
CA ALA A 12 -27.35 16.24 19.66
C ALA A 12 -26.74 16.34 18.26
N ALA A 13 -27.46 17.01 17.36
CA ALA A 13 -26.90 17.50 16.10
C ALA A 13 -25.82 18.54 16.44
N MET A 14 -24.61 18.09 16.73
CA MET A 14 -23.43 18.94 16.77
C MET A 14 -22.85 18.94 15.37
N THR A 15 -23.02 20.04 14.65
CA THR A 15 -22.13 20.37 13.53
C THR A 15 -20.74 20.60 14.13
N MET A 16 -20.02 19.51 14.39
CA MET A 16 -18.63 19.57 14.84
C MET A 16 -17.83 20.09 13.65
N MET A 17 -17.52 21.38 13.69
CA MET A 17 -16.49 21.96 12.84
C MET A 17 -15.16 21.39 13.31
N MET A 18 -14.86 20.16 12.89
CA MET A 18 -13.49 19.69 12.95
C MET A 18 -12.70 20.59 12.01
N SER A 19 -11.68 21.25 12.54
CA SER A 19 -10.70 22.02 11.77
C SER A 19 -9.78 21.06 11.01
N MET A 20 -10.36 20.22 10.16
CA MET A 20 -9.63 19.40 9.22
C MET A 20 -9.50 20.23 7.95
N THR A 21 -8.26 20.62 7.63
CA THR A 21 -7.95 21.00 6.26
C THR A 21 -8.29 19.81 5.38
N ALA A 22 -9.38 19.92 4.61
CA ALA A 22 -9.83 18.93 3.65
C ALA A 22 -8.85 18.88 2.46
N LEU A 23 -7.63 18.42 2.73
CA LEU A 23 -6.79 17.80 1.72
C LEU A 23 -7.26 16.36 1.61
N ALA A 24 -7.53 15.90 0.40
CA ALA A 24 -7.86 14.51 0.19
C ALA A 24 -6.63 13.67 0.59
N ALA A 25 -6.72 12.91 1.68
CA ALA A 25 -5.64 11.99 2.01
C ALA A 25 -5.58 10.93 0.90
N PRO A 26 -4.39 10.41 0.55
CA PRO A 26 -4.25 9.60 -0.65
C PRO A 26 -4.95 8.23 -0.58
N PHE A 27 -5.53 7.83 0.56
CA PHE A 27 -6.11 6.48 0.79
C PHE A 27 -7.56 6.48 1.21
N GLY A 28 -8.12 7.64 1.45
CA GLY A 28 -9.46 7.77 1.91
C GLY A 28 -9.75 9.20 2.33
N ASN A 29 -11.01 9.43 2.62
CA ASN A 29 -11.48 10.74 3.00
C ASN A 29 -12.45 10.57 4.16
N TRP A 30 -12.37 11.48 5.11
CA TRP A 30 -13.41 11.63 6.10
C TRP A 30 -14.73 11.93 5.41
N GLN A 31 -15.74 11.15 5.74
CA GLN A 31 -17.12 11.34 5.30
C GLN A 31 -17.99 11.59 6.52
N ASN A 32 -19.11 12.26 6.31
CA ASN A 32 -20.07 12.56 7.36
C ASN A 32 -21.51 12.43 6.88
N ASN A 33 -22.38 12.04 7.81
CA ASN A 33 -23.82 12.11 7.69
C ASN A 33 -24.44 12.44 9.06
N ASP A 34 -25.79 12.40 9.13
CA ASP A 34 -26.54 12.68 10.36
C ASP A 34 -26.23 11.72 11.54
N THR A 35 -25.66 10.55 11.27
CA THR A 35 -25.28 9.57 12.28
C THR A 35 -23.90 9.85 12.86
N GLY A 36 -22.94 10.25 12.01
CA GLY A 36 -21.58 10.53 12.45
C GLY A 36 -20.57 10.59 11.31
N TRP A 37 -19.31 10.60 11.70
CA TRP A 37 -18.17 10.57 10.78
C TRP A 37 -17.69 9.14 10.54
N TRP A 38 -17.18 8.85 9.35
CA TRP A 38 -16.44 7.61 9.07
C TRP A 38 -15.28 7.88 8.13
N TRP A 39 -14.32 6.96 8.11
CA TRP A 39 -13.23 6.99 7.15
C TRP A 39 -13.58 6.15 5.93
N GLN A 40 -13.72 6.78 4.77
CA GLN A 40 -14.01 6.08 3.53
C GLN A 40 -12.73 5.84 2.75
N ARG A 41 -12.30 4.58 2.62
CA ARG A 41 -11.16 4.22 1.76
C ARG A 41 -11.52 4.38 0.29
N ASN A 42 -10.52 4.62 -0.56
CA ASN A 42 -10.70 4.79 -2.02
C ASN A 42 -11.35 3.58 -2.71
N ASN A 43 -11.17 2.37 -2.16
CA ASN A 43 -11.79 1.14 -2.68
C ASN A 43 -13.25 0.94 -2.21
N GLY A 44 -13.84 1.91 -1.51
CA GLY A 44 -15.22 1.83 -1.01
C GLY A 44 -15.38 1.12 0.34
N SER A 45 -14.32 0.51 0.90
CA SER A 45 -14.36 -0.06 2.26
C SER A 45 -14.14 0.99 3.36
N TYR A 46 -14.46 0.64 4.60
CA TYR A 46 -14.28 1.48 5.79
C TYR A 46 -13.92 0.60 7.01
N PRO A 47 -13.16 1.12 7.99
CA PRO A 47 -12.89 0.42 9.24
C PRO A 47 -14.15 0.29 10.09
N ALA A 48 -14.29 -0.82 10.81
CA ALA A 48 -15.42 -1.07 11.70
C ALA A 48 -15.05 -1.99 12.87
N ASN A 49 -15.50 -1.62 14.07
CA ASN A 49 -15.22 -2.30 15.33
C ASN A 49 -13.72 -2.39 15.67
N GLU A 50 -12.96 -1.32 15.43
CA GLU A 50 -11.50 -1.33 15.54
C GLU A 50 -10.88 0.05 15.73
N TRP A 51 -9.69 0.06 16.34
CA TRP A 51 -8.81 1.23 16.43
C TRP A 51 -7.94 1.35 15.18
N LYS A 52 -7.83 2.55 14.60
CA LYS A 52 -6.96 2.83 13.45
C LYS A 52 -6.22 4.12 13.55
N TRP A 53 -4.98 4.05 13.11
CA TRP A 53 -4.11 5.19 12.91
C TRP A 53 -4.32 5.73 11.51
N ILE A 54 -4.75 6.98 11.40
CA ILE A 54 -5.10 7.62 10.13
C ILE A 54 -4.37 8.94 10.05
N ASP A 55 -3.55 9.10 9.00
CA ASP A 55 -3.02 10.39 8.57
C ASP A 55 -4.07 11.04 7.66
N GLY A 56 -5.07 11.65 8.29
CA GLY A 56 -6.26 12.18 7.62
C GLY A 56 -6.00 13.47 6.86
N ASN A 57 -4.92 14.18 7.19
CA ASN A 57 -4.51 15.46 6.61
C ASN A 57 -3.31 15.33 5.64
N GLY A 58 -2.68 14.15 5.58
CA GLY A 58 -1.56 13.84 4.70
C GLY A 58 -0.24 14.49 5.11
N ASP A 59 -0.04 14.79 6.40
CA ASP A 59 1.15 15.49 6.89
C ASP A 59 2.30 14.57 7.33
N GLY A 60 2.10 13.24 7.24
CA GLY A 60 3.06 12.22 7.65
C GLY A 60 2.95 11.81 9.13
N THR A 61 1.98 12.36 9.85
CA THR A 61 1.65 12.04 11.25
C THR A 61 0.25 11.45 11.29
N ALA A 62 0.10 10.28 11.91
CA ALA A 62 -1.21 9.67 12.12
C ALA A 62 -1.69 9.85 13.55
N GLU A 63 -2.98 10.12 13.70
CA GLU A 63 -3.71 10.04 14.96
C GLU A 63 -4.47 8.71 15.05
N SER A 64 -4.71 8.24 16.27
CA SER A 64 -5.48 7.00 16.51
C SER A 64 -6.97 7.31 16.74
N TYR A 65 -7.83 6.59 16.04
CA TYR A 65 -9.29 6.75 16.03
C TYR A 65 -9.96 5.41 16.27
N TYR A 66 -11.11 5.38 16.94
CA TYR A 66 -11.91 4.16 17.07
C TYR A 66 -13.18 4.22 16.24
N PHE A 67 -13.46 3.16 15.49
CA PHE A 67 -14.67 2.99 14.71
C PHE A 67 -15.58 1.96 15.37
N ASP A 68 -16.84 2.30 15.57
CA ASP A 68 -17.85 1.42 16.12
C ASP A 68 -18.18 0.25 15.17
N VAL A 69 -19.06 -0.64 15.61
CA VAL A 69 -19.45 -1.84 14.84
C VAL A 69 -20.08 -1.52 13.47
N ASN A 70 -20.57 -0.31 13.27
CA ASN A 70 -21.15 0.15 12.01
C ASN A 70 -20.17 1.01 11.19
N GLY A 71 -18.95 1.22 11.68
CA GLY A 71 -17.91 2.02 11.03
C GLY A 71 -17.95 3.51 11.36
N TYR A 72 -18.72 3.95 12.36
CA TYR A 72 -18.76 5.36 12.77
C TYR A 72 -17.71 5.67 13.83
N LEU A 73 -17.10 6.84 13.70
CA LEU A 73 -16.08 7.36 14.60
C LEU A 73 -16.65 7.63 15.99
N ALA A 74 -15.99 7.10 17.01
CA ALA A 74 -16.25 7.45 18.40
C ALA A 74 -15.68 8.83 18.74
N THR A 75 -16.47 9.69 19.38
CA THR A 75 -16.05 11.04 19.81
C THR A 75 -16.49 11.30 21.26
N ASN A 76 -15.72 12.09 22.01
CA ASN A 76 -16.01 12.49 23.39
C ASN A 76 -16.41 11.32 24.32
N THR A 77 -15.73 10.19 24.21
CA THR A 77 -16.08 8.97 24.96
C THR A 77 -14.83 8.19 25.35
N ALA A 78 -15.02 7.09 26.08
CA ALA A 78 -13.97 6.13 26.37
C ALA A 78 -14.28 4.80 25.65
N VAL A 79 -13.28 4.23 24.99
CA VAL A 79 -13.33 2.93 24.32
C VAL A 79 -12.16 2.10 24.82
N ASP A 80 -12.40 0.86 25.24
CA ASP A 80 -11.36 -0.06 25.75
C ASP A 80 -10.47 0.50 26.87
N GLY A 81 -10.98 1.47 27.64
CA GLY A 81 -10.21 2.15 28.69
C GLY A 81 -9.39 3.36 28.21
N TYR A 82 -9.44 3.70 26.93
CA TYR A 82 -8.78 4.85 26.31
C TYR A 82 -9.78 5.96 25.99
N SER A 83 -9.42 7.21 26.24
CA SER A 83 -10.29 8.37 25.99
C SER A 83 -10.07 8.96 24.61
N VAL A 84 -11.16 9.20 23.86
CA VAL A 84 -11.13 9.93 22.59
C VAL A 84 -11.72 11.33 22.78
N ASN A 85 -11.10 12.34 22.16
CA ASN A 85 -11.52 13.74 22.25
C ASN A 85 -12.71 14.06 21.32
N ALA A 86 -13.05 15.35 21.19
CA ALA A 86 -14.15 15.80 20.34
C ALA A 86 -13.93 15.54 18.84
N ASP A 87 -12.67 15.48 18.42
CA ASP A 87 -12.26 15.13 17.05
C ASP A 87 -12.15 13.61 16.85
N GLY A 88 -12.46 12.82 17.88
CA GLY A 88 -12.37 11.36 17.89
C GLY A 88 -10.96 10.80 18.03
N ALA A 89 -9.96 11.66 18.18
CA ALA A 89 -8.57 11.24 18.36
C ALA A 89 -8.34 10.73 19.79
N TRP A 90 -7.61 9.61 19.90
CA TRP A 90 -7.17 9.08 21.17
C TRP A 90 -6.29 10.09 21.91
N THR A 91 -6.57 10.25 23.19
CA THR A 91 -5.80 11.10 24.10
C THR A 91 -5.35 10.34 25.34
N VAL A 92 -4.17 10.72 25.84
CA VAL A 92 -3.67 10.36 27.17
C VAL A 92 -3.41 11.67 27.90
N ASP A 93 -4.05 11.85 29.06
CA ASP A 93 -3.98 13.09 29.85
C ASP A 93 -4.30 14.36 29.04
N GLY A 94 -5.23 14.25 28.09
CA GLY A 94 -5.66 15.35 27.20
C GLY A 94 -4.71 15.64 26.03
N VAL A 95 -3.62 14.89 25.88
CA VAL A 95 -2.68 15.00 24.75
C VAL A 95 -3.05 13.99 23.67
N VAL A 96 -3.26 14.46 22.45
CA VAL A 96 -3.52 13.61 21.27
C VAL A 96 -2.33 12.69 21.04
N GLN A 97 -2.62 11.39 20.95
CA GLN A 97 -1.61 10.40 20.61
C GLN A 97 -1.38 10.43 19.11
N THR A 98 -0.16 10.79 18.74
CA THR A 98 0.30 10.83 17.36
C THR A 98 1.44 9.83 17.19
N ARG A 99 1.58 9.30 15.99
CA ARG A 99 2.80 8.58 15.60
C ARG A 99 3.23 8.96 14.20
N PRO A 100 4.55 9.08 13.96
CA PRO A 100 5.07 9.17 12.60
C PRO A 100 4.66 7.91 11.84
N VAL A 101 4.01 8.10 10.70
CA VAL A 101 3.59 7.01 9.82
C VAL A 101 4.78 6.14 9.39
N ALA A 102 6.01 6.68 9.47
CA ALA A 102 7.26 6.00 9.14
C ALA A 102 7.77 4.94 10.16
N LEU A 103 7.29 4.91 11.42
CA LEU A 103 8.02 4.20 12.51
C LEU A 103 7.28 3.08 13.23
N ASP A 104 5.97 2.93 13.10
CA ASP A 104 5.22 1.87 13.78
C ASP A 104 3.86 1.69 13.11
N LEU A 105 3.62 0.62 12.36
CA LEU A 105 2.31 0.38 11.76
C LEU A 105 2.00 -1.11 11.65
N GLY A 106 1.20 -1.59 12.61
CA GLY A 106 0.56 -2.90 12.61
C GLY A 106 -0.78 -3.01 11.86
N ASP A 107 -1.16 -4.29 11.74
CA ASP A 107 -2.46 -4.97 11.58
C ASP A 107 -3.41 -4.74 10.41
N GLU A 108 -3.37 -3.64 9.65
CA GLU A 108 -4.36 -3.48 8.56
C GLU A 108 -3.86 -3.83 7.16
N VAL A 109 -2.54 -3.80 6.98
CA VAL A 109 -1.84 -4.27 5.77
C VAL A 109 -1.73 -5.80 5.74
N MET A 110 -1.68 -6.44 6.91
CA MET A 110 -1.57 -7.88 7.00
C MET A 110 -2.79 -8.59 6.41
N ALA A 111 -4.03 -8.12 6.58
CA ALA A 111 -5.20 -8.93 6.19
C ALA A 111 -5.33 -9.24 4.68
N ALA A 112 -4.87 -8.35 3.79
CA ALA A 112 -4.93 -8.56 2.34
C ALA A 112 -3.74 -9.37 1.77
N GLN A 113 -2.58 -9.36 2.45
CA GLN A 113 -1.39 -10.13 2.04
C GLN A 113 -1.21 -11.44 2.82
N THR A 114 -1.70 -11.54 4.05
CA THR A 114 -1.60 -12.73 4.92
C THR A 114 -2.49 -13.87 4.44
N GLN A 115 -3.48 -13.63 3.58
CA GLN A 115 -4.23 -14.76 3.04
C GLN A 115 -3.43 -15.62 2.04
N MET A 116 -2.27 -15.16 1.51
CA MET A 116 -1.50 -16.01 0.58
C MET A 116 0.03 -16.01 0.67
N GLN A 117 0.71 -15.12 1.41
CA GLN A 117 2.18 -15.19 1.52
C GLN A 117 2.67 -14.89 2.94
N THR A 118 2.53 -15.88 3.83
CA THR A 118 3.51 -16.04 4.90
C THR A 118 4.84 -16.40 4.27
N ALA A 119 5.94 -15.85 4.78
CA ALA A 119 7.26 -16.33 4.39
C ALA A 119 7.32 -17.85 4.63
N THR A 120 7.34 -18.63 3.55
CA THR A 120 7.47 -20.08 3.63
C THR A 120 8.90 -20.42 4.00
N ASP A 121 9.07 -21.33 4.96
CA ASP A 121 10.33 -22.03 5.20
C ASP A 121 10.89 -22.52 3.85
N GLY A 122 12.11 -22.11 3.49
CA GLY A 122 12.79 -22.53 2.25
C GLY A 122 12.95 -21.48 1.14
N ALA A 123 12.72 -20.20 1.42
CA ALA A 123 13.16 -19.12 0.54
C ALA A 123 14.68 -19.18 0.30
N VAL A 124 15.10 -18.75 -0.88
CA VAL A 124 16.53 -18.72 -1.24
C VAL A 124 17.25 -17.65 -0.43
N MET A 125 18.24 -18.08 0.36
CA MET A 125 19.01 -17.21 1.25
C MET A 125 20.38 -16.81 0.69
N ASP A 126 20.78 -17.42 -0.44
CA ASP A 126 22.01 -17.10 -1.12
C ASP A 126 21.74 -16.85 -2.60
N GLY A 127 22.22 -15.72 -3.13
CA GLY A 127 21.96 -15.35 -4.53
C GLY A 127 22.69 -16.23 -5.56
N LYS A 128 23.51 -17.20 -5.13
CA LYS A 128 24.40 -17.97 -6.02
C LYS A 128 23.86 -19.36 -6.35
N SER A 129 22.91 -19.87 -5.58
CA SER A 129 22.31 -21.20 -5.74
C SER A 129 21.22 -21.25 -6.83
N VAL A 130 20.81 -20.10 -7.36
CA VAL A 130 19.81 -19.98 -8.42
C VAL A 130 20.37 -19.33 -9.68
N GLU A 131 19.69 -19.53 -10.81
CA GLU A 131 20.02 -18.85 -12.06
C GLU A 131 19.95 -17.32 -11.86
N GLN A 132 20.71 -16.58 -12.66
CA GLN A 132 20.70 -15.13 -12.60
C GLN A 132 19.29 -14.60 -12.92
N ILE A 133 18.74 -13.87 -11.97
CA ILE A 133 17.49 -13.12 -12.09
C ILE A 133 17.78 -11.88 -12.93
N VAL A 134 16.96 -11.67 -13.95
CA VAL A 134 17.10 -10.53 -14.87
C VAL A 134 15.75 -9.90 -15.13
N VAL A 135 15.72 -8.59 -15.35
CA VAL A 135 14.50 -7.93 -15.85
C VAL A 135 14.05 -8.57 -17.16
N ASN A 136 12.74 -8.77 -17.32
CA ASN A 136 12.18 -9.38 -18.52
C ASN A 136 12.51 -8.50 -19.75
N PRO A 137 13.38 -8.96 -20.67
CA PRO A 137 13.86 -8.13 -21.75
C PRO A 137 12.76 -7.80 -22.76
N GLU A 138 11.73 -8.65 -22.91
CA GLU A 138 10.59 -8.39 -23.78
C GLU A 138 9.82 -7.16 -23.30
N LEU A 139 9.55 -7.07 -21.99
CA LEU A 139 8.87 -5.93 -21.39
C LEU A 139 9.74 -4.67 -21.43
N VAL A 140 11.04 -4.78 -21.16
CA VAL A 140 11.97 -3.63 -21.25
C VAL A 140 12.03 -3.07 -22.67
N ASN A 141 11.96 -3.92 -23.69
CA ASN A 141 11.96 -3.48 -25.09
C ASN A 141 10.69 -2.70 -25.47
N THR A 142 9.58 -2.88 -24.76
CA THR A 142 8.37 -2.07 -24.95
C THR A 142 8.52 -0.64 -24.43
N MET A 143 9.55 -0.35 -23.63
CA MET A 143 9.81 1.00 -23.13
C MET A 143 10.56 1.85 -24.18
N ALA A 144 9.99 1.91 -25.39
CA ALA A 144 10.41 2.66 -26.57
C ALA A 144 9.17 3.06 -27.41
N ALA A 145 9.34 3.89 -28.44
CA ALA A 145 8.26 4.30 -29.34
C ALA A 145 7.55 3.08 -29.98
N GLY A 146 6.22 3.10 -30.03
CA GLY A 146 5.39 1.97 -30.46
C GLY A 146 5.30 0.83 -29.44
N GLY A 147 5.81 1.04 -28.22
CA GLY A 147 5.86 0.07 -27.14
C GLY A 147 4.52 -0.61 -26.81
N THR A 148 3.44 0.16 -26.76
CA THR A 148 2.12 -0.39 -26.44
C THR A 148 1.58 -1.28 -27.56
N ASP A 149 2.09 -1.19 -28.79
CA ASP A 149 1.66 -1.99 -29.94
C ASP A 149 2.11 -3.46 -29.84
N TYR A 150 3.09 -3.75 -29.00
CA TYR A 150 3.51 -5.11 -28.65
C TYR A 150 2.42 -5.90 -27.90
N PHE A 151 1.47 -5.19 -27.27
CA PHE A 151 0.37 -5.80 -26.54
C PHE A 151 -0.88 -5.85 -27.42
N SER A 152 -1.20 -7.05 -27.92
CA SER A 152 -2.39 -7.32 -28.73
C SER A 152 -3.68 -7.36 -27.90
N ASN A 153 -3.60 -7.78 -26.64
CA ASN A 153 -4.72 -7.86 -25.71
C ASN A 153 -4.61 -6.82 -24.60
N LYS A 154 -4.97 -5.58 -24.93
CA LYS A 154 -4.95 -4.42 -24.03
C LYS A 154 -6.29 -3.70 -24.01
N THR A 155 -6.73 -3.27 -22.84
CA THR A 155 -7.93 -2.44 -22.63
C THR A 155 -7.54 -1.16 -21.93
N ILE A 156 -8.08 -0.03 -22.39
CA ILE A 156 -7.87 1.26 -21.72
C ILE A 156 -8.68 1.27 -20.43
N ILE A 157 -8.04 1.60 -19.31
CA ILE A 157 -8.67 1.70 -17.99
C ILE A 157 -8.65 3.12 -17.41
N GLU A 158 -7.76 3.98 -17.92
CA GLU A 158 -7.63 5.36 -17.46
C GLU A 158 -7.06 6.21 -18.61
N GLN A 159 -7.34 7.51 -18.59
CA GLN A 159 -6.74 8.49 -19.50
C GLN A 159 -5.81 9.41 -18.72
N GLY A 160 -4.50 9.23 -18.91
CA GLY A 160 -3.48 10.09 -18.32
C GLY A 160 -3.17 11.31 -19.18
N THR A 161 -2.40 12.25 -18.63
CA THR A 161 -1.98 13.47 -19.32
C THR A 161 -1.16 13.22 -20.58
N TRP A 162 -0.34 12.15 -20.58
CA TRP A 162 0.63 11.85 -21.64
C TRP A 162 0.23 10.67 -22.52
N GLY A 163 -0.76 9.89 -22.08
CA GLY A 163 -1.21 8.69 -22.75
C GLY A 163 -2.19 7.91 -21.87
N PRO A 164 -2.96 6.97 -22.45
CA PRO A 164 -3.83 6.09 -21.70
C PRO A 164 -3.06 5.12 -20.80
N THR A 165 -3.70 4.69 -19.72
CA THR A 165 -3.30 3.53 -18.94
C THR A 165 -4.04 2.31 -19.46
N TYR A 166 -3.32 1.21 -19.68
CA TYR A 166 -3.86 -0.04 -20.16
C TYR A 166 -3.86 -1.11 -19.06
N SER A 167 -4.90 -1.94 -19.04
CA SER A 167 -4.86 -3.28 -18.49
C SER A 167 -4.45 -4.24 -19.61
N VAL A 168 -3.44 -5.06 -19.37
CA VAL A 168 -2.85 -5.96 -20.38
C VAL A 168 -2.77 -7.37 -19.83
N GLN A 169 -3.26 -8.36 -20.58
CA GLN A 169 -3.05 -9.78 -20.27
C GLN A 169 -1.73 -10.24 -20.87
N TYR A 170 -0.77 -10.65 -20.03
CA TYR A 170 0.55 -11.11 -20.46
C TYR A 170 1.03 -12.22 -19.52
N ASN A 171 1.44 -13.36 -20.09
CA ASN A 171 1.91 -14.55 -19.35
C ASN A 171 1.05 -14.93 -18.13
N ASN A 172 -0.27 -15.03 -18.33
CA ASN A 172 -1.26 -15.37 -17.30
C ASN A 172 -1.32 -14.39 -16.11
N ALA A 173 -0.80 -13.18 -16.26
CA ALA A 173 -0.97 -12.09 -15.32
C ALA A 173 -1.64 -10.88 -15.99
N THR A 174 -2.25 -10.05 -15.16
CA THR A 174 -2.74 -8.74 -15.58
C THR A 174 -1.69 -7.69 -15.22
N LEU A 175 -1.20 -6.97 -16.23
CA LEU A 175 -0.30 -5.83 -16.07
C LEU A 175 -1.08 -4.53 -16.18
N ARG A 176 -0.69 -3.52 -15.39
CA ARG A 176 -1.09 -2.13 -15.58
C ARG A 176 0.05 -1.39 -16.27
N ILE A 177 -0.21 -0.82 -17.44
CA ILE A 177 0.79 -0.17 -18.28
C ILE A 177 0.41 1.30 -18.45
N GLU A 178 1.24 2.21 -17.97
CA GLU A 178 1.08 3.64 -18.25
C GLU A 178 1.83 3.97 -19.54
N SER A 179 1.13 4.55 -20.50
CA SER A 179 1.75 4.98 -21.75
C SER A 179 2.10 6.45 -21.79
N GLY A 180 3.03 6.80 -22.67
CA GLY A 180 3.42 8.16 -22.99
C GLY A 180 3.12 8.55 -24.42
N THR A 181 3.74 9.64 -24.86
CA THR A 181 3.73 10.06 -26.26
C THR A 181 4.29 8.97 -27.17
N ASP A 182 3.82 8.91 -28.40
CA ASP A 182 4.27 7.93 -29.42
C ASP A 182 4.09 6.46 -29.01
N ASN A 183 3.05 6.16 -28.24
CA ASN A 183 2.75 4.81 -27.76
C ASN A 183 3.89 4.20 -26.92
N TRP A 184 4.71 5.03 -26.28
CA TRP A 184 5.78 4.57 -25.39
C TRP A 184 5.20 3.90 -24.14
N VAL A 185 5.83 2.83 -23.64
CA VAL A 185 5.51 2.30 -22.29
C VAL A 185 6.36 3.02 -21.25
N ASN A 186 5.74 3.94 -20.50
CA ASN A 186 6.44 4.74 -19.49
C ASN A 186 6.67 3.95 -18.20
N SER A 187 5.69 3.13 -17.82
CA SER A 187 5.85 2.26 -16.66
C SER A 187 4.98 1.02 -16.75
N ILE A 188 5.44 -0.04 -16.10
CA ILE A 188 4.76 -1.32 -16.00
C ILE A 188 4.57 -1.66 -14.52
N TYR A 189 3.37 -2.11 -14.19
CA TYR A 189 3.03 -2.63 -12.89
C TYR A 189 2.51 -4.07 -13.02
N GLY A 190 3.04 -4.99 -12.21
CA GLY A 190 2.66 -6.40 -12.24
C GLY A 190 3.45 -7.26 -11.25
N PRO A 191 3.24 -8.59 -11.26
CA PRO A 191 3.92 -9.50 -10.34
C PRO A 191 5.39 -9.72 -10.74
N ALA A 192 6.25 -9.95 -9.75
CA ALA A 192 7.68 -10.18 -9.93
C ALA A 192 7.98 -11.27 -10.96
N LYS A 193 7.26 -12.39 -10.96
CA LYS A 193 7.44 -13.51 -11.91
C LYS A 193 7.25 -13.16 -13.38
N VAL A 194 6.64 -12.01 -13.67
CA VAL A 194 6.43 -11.51 -15.03
C VAL A 194 7.46 -10.44 -15.41
N LEU A 195 7.82 -9.57 -14.46
CA LEU A 195 8.77 -8.49 -14.67
C LEU A 195 10.24 -8.93 -14.50
N LEU A 196 10.48 -10.03 -13.80
CA LEU A 196 11.79 -10.58 -13.47
C LEU A 196 11.80 -12.06 -13.86
N ASN A 197 12.64 -12.42 -14.83
CA ASN A 197 12.87 -13.81 -15.20
C ASN A 197 13.66 -14.51 -14.09
N ASN A 198 13.43 -15.82 -13.92
CA ASN A 198 14.14 -16.70 -12.98
C ASN A 198 13.90 -16.41 -11.48
N ILE A 199 12.84 -15.67 -11.12
CA ILE A 199 12.43 -15.56 -9.71
C ILE A 199 12.10 -16.95 -9.15
N PRO A 200 12.72 -17.38 -8.04
CA PRO A 200 12.43 -18.69 -7.44
C PRO A 200 10.98 -18.79 -6.96
N GLU A 201 10.33 -19.92 -7.21
CA GLU A 201 8.95 -20.18 -6.74
C GLU A 201 8.82 -20.14 -5.21
N THR A 202 9.89 -20.50 -4.51
CA THR A 202 9.99 -20.44 -3.04
C THR A 202 10.29 -19.03 -2.50
N GLY A 203 10.48 -18.04 -3.39
CA GLY A 203 10.93 -16.71 -3.03
C GLY A 203 12.43 -16.62 -2.76
N ILE A 204 12.90 -15.40 -2.54
CA ILE A 204 14.30 -15.06 -2.30
C ILE A 204 14.40 -13.92 -1.28
N GLU A 205 15.38 -14.00 -0.39
CA GLU A 205 15.69 -12.91 0.55
C GLU A 205 16.27 -11.69 -0.19
N LEU A 206 15.99 -10.48 0.30
CA LEU A 206 16.31 -9.23 -0.38
C LEU A 206 17.81 -9.05 -0.68
N ASN A 207 18.71 -9.33 0.25
CA ASN A 207 20.14 -9.23 0.00
C ASN A 207 20.63 -10.32 -0.95
N ALA A 208 20.11 -11.54 -0.85
CA ALA A 208 20.36 -12.62 -1.80
C ALA A 208 19.91 -12.22 -3.22
N PHE A 209 18.76 -11.55 -3.34
CA PHE A 209 18.28 -10.98 -4.61
C PHE A 209 19.25 -9.93 -5.16
N TYR A 210 19.74 -9.00 -4.33
CA TYR A 210 20.73 -8.01 -4.78
C TYR A 210 22.07 -8.64 -5.15
N ASP A 211 22.52 -9.66 -4.41
CA ASP A 211 23.74 -10.41 -4.73
C ASP A 211 23.62 -11.18 -6.05
N ASN A 212 22.44 -11.70 -6.36
CA ASN A 212 22.17 -12.42 -7.60
C ASN A 212 22.07 -11.47 -8.81
N THR A 213 21.35 -10.36 -8.66
CA THR A 213 21.01 -9.45 -9.77
C THR A 213 22.05 -8.38 -10.02
N GLY A 214 22.71 -7.88 -8.97
CA GLY A 214 23.47 -6.64 -9.01
C GLY A 214 22.62 -5.37 -9.17
N TYR A 215 21.29 -5.45 -8.99
CA TYR A 215 20.36 -4.34 -9.21
C TYR A 215 20.17 -3.44 -7.99
N GLU A 216 21.19 -3.28 -7.16
CA GLU A 216 21.07 -2.40 -5.99
C GLU A 216 20.78 -0.95 -6.41
N SER A 217 19.94 -0.28 -5.61
CA SER A 217 19.57 1.10 -5.87
C SER A 217 20.73 2.03 -5.56
N VAL A 218 21.05 2.98 -6.45
CA VAL A 218 22.07 3.99 -6.16
C VAL A 218 21.64 5.00 -5.09
N SER A 219 20.33 5.16 -4.88
CA SER A 219 19.78 6.12 -3.91
C SER A 219 19.56 5.52 -2.53
N THR A 220 19.24 4.23 -2.47
CA THR A 220 18.86 3.56 -1.21
C THR A 220 19.74 2.36 -0.88
N ALA A 221 20.70 2.02 -1.75
CA ALA A 221 21.51 0.81 -1.66
C ALA A 221 20.60 -0.42 -1.49
N ARG A 222 20.78 -1.16 -0.40
CA ARG A 222 19.97 -2.32 -0.02
C ARG A 222 18.99 -2.02 1.11
N ASN A 223 18.82 -0.73 1.46
CA ASN A 223 17.93 -0.35 2.54
C ASN A 223 16.48 -0.58 2.11
N VAL A 224 15.72 -1.14 3.05
CA VAL A 224 14.29 -1.31 2.92
C VAL A 224 13.62 0.04 3.05
N MET A 225 12.82 0.40 2.05
CA MET A 225 12.15 1.69 2.01
C MET A 225 10.70 1.56 2.42
N ALA A 226 10.18 2.57 3.10
CA ALA A 226 8.75 2.71 3.28
C ALA A 226 8.14 3.29 2.00
N SER A 227 6.95 2.82 1.61
CA SER A 227 6.19 3.44 0.54
C SER A 227 5.88 4.90 0.87
N THR A 228 6.01 5.82 -0.10
CA THR A 228 5.67 7.24 0.08
C THR A 228 5.11 7.86 -1.21
N GLY A 229 4.13 8.74 -1.08
CA GLY A 229 3.60 9.58 -2.16
C GLY A 229 3.19 8.81 -3.40
N ARG A 230 4.04 8.84 -4.45
CA ARG A 230 3.74 8.19 -5.74
C ARG A 230 3.72 6.67 -5.62
N SER A 231 4.63 6.06 -4.86
CA SER A 231 4.64 4.59 -4.72
C SER A 231 3.33 4.13 -4.06
N ASP A 232 2.82 4.89 -3.08
CA ASP A 232 1.54 4.60 -2.43
C ASP A 232 0.38 4.57 -3.43
N SER A 233 0.33 5.54 -4.35
CA SER A 233 -0.68 5.59 -5.41
C SER A 233 -0.55 4.45 -6.42
N ILE A 234 0.68 4.05 -6.75
CA ILE A 234 0.99 2.99 -7.71
C ILE A 234 0.55 1.63 -7.16
N PHE A 235 0.88 1.37 -5.89
CA PHE A 235 0.54 0.11 -5.25
C PHE A 235 -0.90 0.11 -4.69
N GLY A 236 -1.53 1.28 -4.56
CA GLY A 236 -2.87 1.45 -4.00
C GLY A 236 -2.92 1.27 -2.48
N LEU A 237 -1.87 1.71 -1.78
CA LEU A 237 -1.53 1.29 -0.41
C LEU A 237 -1.32 2.48 0.53
N PRO A 238 -1.71 2.44 1.82
CA PRO A 238 -1.55 3.59 2.71
C PRO A 238 -0.09 4.03 2.87
N THR A 239 0.13 5.35 3.02
CA THR A 239 1.47 5.95 3.11
C THR A 239 2.27 5.30 4.23
N GLY A 240 3.55 5.04 3.97
CA GLY A 240 4.50 4.45 4.91
C GLY A 240 4.20 3.00 5.32
N SER A 241 3.13 2.41 4.80
CA SER A 241 2.57 1.16 5.35
C SER A 241 3.25 -0.09 4.81
N TYR A 242 4.07 0.05 3.77
CA TYR A 242 4.70 -1.09 3.11
C TYR A 242 6.20 -0.93 3.00
N ARG A 243 6.87 -2.08 3.03
CA ARG A 243 8.32 -2.18 2.85
C ARG A 243 8.62 -2.62 1.44
N MET A 244 9.52 -1.90 0.80
CA MET A 244 9.87 -2.10 -0.59
C MET A 244 11.39 -2.11 -0.78
N GLY A 245 11.83 -2.99 -1.67
CA GLY A 245 13.16 -2.98 -2.23
C GLY A 245 13.17 -2.06 -3.44
N TRP A 246 14.20 -1.25 -3.58
CA TRP A 246 14.41 -0.41 -4.75
C TRP A 246 15.58 -0.95 -5.55
N GLY A 247 15.52 -0.85 -6.88
CA GLY A 247 16.63 -1.31 -7.70
C GLY A 247 16.82 -0.55 -8.99
N ASN A 248 18.00 -0.75 -9.58
CA ASN A 248 18.39 -0.19 -10.85
C ASN A 248 18.86 -1.30 -11.80
N ALA A 249 18.15 -1.46 -12.92
CA ALA A 249 18.53 -2.37 -14.01
C ALA A 249 18.92 -1.54 -15.23
N GLY A 250 20.20 -1.17 -15.32
CA GLY A 250 20.69 -0.26 -16.35
C GLY A 250 20.07 1.14 -16.21
N LYS A 251 19.25 1.56 -17.19
CA LYS A 251 18.53 2.85 -17.16
C LYS A 251 17.16 2.76 -16.48
N ARG A 252 16.73 1.57 -16.07
CA ARG A 252 15.41 1.33 -15.50
C ARG A 252 15.49 1.35 -13.98
N HIS A 253 14.46 1.90 -13.39
CA HIS A 253 14.26 1.84 -11.95
C HIS A 253 13.05 0.94 -11.65
N PHE A 254 13.12 0.22 -10.54
CA PHE A 254 11.98 -0.53 -10.06
C PHE A 254 11.85 -0.46 -8.55
N GLU A 255 10.61 -0.63 -8.11
CA GLU A 255 10.21 -0.77 -6.73
C GLU A 255 9.51 -2.12 -6.60
N ILE A 256 9.92 -2.94 -5.65
CA ILE A 256 9.33 -4.26 -5.39
C ILE A 256 8.85 -4.36 -3.97
N LEU A 257 7.61 -4.82 -3.81
CA LEU A 257 6.99 -4.97 -2.51
C LEU A 257 7.49 -6.23 -1.80
N LEU A 258 7.84 -6.07 -0.52
CA LEU A 258 8.50 -7.10 0.28
C LEU A 258 7.53 -7.74 1.27
N THR A 259 7.76 -9.02 1.53
CA THR A 259 7.10 -9.79 2.59
C THR A 259 8.03 -9.89 3.79
N ALA A 260 7.54 -9.56 4.99
CA ALA A 260 8.30 -9.73 6.23
C ALA A 260 8.38 -11.22 6.61
N GLY A 261 9.58 -11.70 6.94
CA GLY A 261 9.75 -13.00 7.57
C GLY A 261 9.69 -12.95 9.09
N ASN A 262 9.43 -14.09 9.71
CA ASN A 262 9.44 -14.25 11.17
C ASN A 262 10.86 -14.14 11.78
N ASP A 263 11.88 -14.09 10.94
CA ASP A 263 13.30 -13.98 11.28
C ASP A 263 13.82 -12.54 11.18
N GLY A 264 12.95 -11.57 10.90
CA GLY A 264 13.30 -10.16 10.74
C GLY A 264 13.92 -9.81 9.38
N GLN A 265 13.92 -10.74 8.42
CA GLN A 265 14.39 -10.53 7.06
C GLN A 265 13.23 -10.19 6.11
N TRP A 266 13.57 -9.77 4.89
CA TRP A 266 12.62 -9.35 3.86
C TRP A 266 12.73 -10.21 2.62
N TYR A 267 11.58 -10.58 2.08
CA TYR A 267 11.48 -11.58 1.04
C TYR A 267 10.72 -11.07 -0.17
N ILE A 268 11.15 -11.54 -1.34
CA ILE A 268 10.50 -11.33 -2.63
C ILE A 268 9.94 -12.68 -3.09
N TYR A 269 8.67 -12.69 -3.48
CA TYR A 269 7.99 -13.87 -3.99
C TYR A 269 7.56 -13.68 -5.46
N PRO A 270 7.23 -14.76 -6.18
CA PRO A 270 6.74 -14.67 -7.57
C PRO A 270 5.60 -13.67 -7.79
N ASP A 271 4.70 -13.54 -6.81
CA ASP A 271 3.56 -12.63 -6.88
C ASP A 271 3.79 -11.28 -6.20
N SER A 272 5.00 -10.99 -5.70
CA SER A 272 5.35 -9.68 -5.15
C SER A 272 5.05 -8.59 -6.18
N PRO A 273 4.25 -7.57 -5.84
CA PRO A 273 4.02 -6.43 -6.73
C PRO A 273 5.30 -5.70 -7.07
N VAL A 274 5.48 -5.40 -8.36
CA VAL A 274 6.61 -4.65 -8.91
C VAL A 274 6.08 -3.50 -9.75
N PHE A 275 6.69 -2.32 -9.56
CA PHE A 275 6.57 -1.18 -10.44
C PHE A 275 7.93 -0.93 -11.12
N MET A 276 7.94 -0.66 -12.43
CA MET A 276 9.16 -0.39 -13.18
C MET A 276 8.97 0.74 -14.18
N ASN A 277 9.96 1.64 -14.31
CA ASN A 277 10.00 2.76 -15.27
C ASN A 277 11.41 3.01 -15.87
#